data_AF-A0A947W5V5-F1
#
_entry.id   AF-A0A947W5V5-F1
#
_cell.length_a   1.000
_cell.length_b   1.000
_cell.length_c   1.000
_cell.angle_alpha   90.00
_cell.angle_beta   90.00
_cell.angle_gamma   90.00
#
_symmetry.space_group_name_H-M   'P 1'
#
loop_
_entity.id
_entity.type
_entity.pdbx_description
1 polymer ?
#
loop_
_entity_poly.entity_id
_entity_poly.type
_entity_poly.pdbx_seq_one_letter_code
_entity_poly.pdbx_strand_id
1 'polypeptide(L)'
;MERCLLITGMGGAIGRHVARMGLEQGYRVFGTVLNSVPKDLIRLSEKGEISIIRADLSQEEQTMDAIFTAKPDVIVNLAGRTENSYGFDGTVRDENMTIVKNLLDCVSFLREDGMLEGFFTFIQPGTIWQYGQVFGEESIVTSKQDVRFCS
;
A
#
# COMPACT_ATOMS: atom_id res chain seq x y z
N MET A 1 4.18 -1.55 -23.51
CA MET A 1 3.08 -1.01 -22.70
C MET A 1 3.68 -0.56 -21.39
N GLU A 2 3.43 0.68 -20.99
CA GLU A 2 3.78 1.18 -19.66
C GLU A 2 2.89 0.48 -18.63
N ARG A 3 3.49 -0.15 -17.62
CA ARG A 3 2.73 -0.86 -16.58
C ARG A 3 2.17 0.13 -15.57
N CYS A 4 0.98 -0.11 -15.07
CA CYS A 4 0.31 0.70 -14.08
C CYS A 4 0.52 0.16 -12.66
N LEU A 5 0.97 1.04 -11.76
CA LEU A 5 1.14 0.78 -10.34
C LEU A 5 0.12 1.61 -9.54
N LEU A 6 -0.77 0.95 -8.82
CA LEU A 6 -1.68 1.58 -7.86
C LEU A 6 -1.16 1.38 -6.43
N ILE A 7 -0.88 2.48 -5.74
CA ILE A 7 -0.41 2.48 -4.35
C ILE A 7 -1.55 2.97 -3.46
N THR A 8 -2.12 2.09 -2.64
CA THR A 8 -3.12 2.54 -1.66
C THR A 8 -2.42 3.19 -0.48
N GLY A 9 -3.04 4.18 0.16
CA GLY A 9 -2.40 4.87 1.30
C GLY A 9 -1.12 5.62 0.90
N MET A 10 -1.05 6.11 -0.34
CA MET A 10 0.14 6.78 -0.91
C MET A 10 0.63 7.97 -0.09
N GLY A 11 -0.27 8.62 0.68
CA GLY A 11 0.07 9.73 1.57
C GLY A 11 1.01 9.36 2.73
N GLY A 12 1.15 8.08 3.06
CA GLY A 12 2.05 7.59 4.10
C GLY A 12 3.54 7.78 3.75
N ALA A 13 4.43 7.60 4.73
CA ALA A 13 5.88 7.68 4.50
C ALA A 13 6.36 6.62 3.49
N ILE A 14 5.91 5.37 3.66
CA ILE A 14 6.25 4.26 2.77
C ILE A 14 5.65 4.49 1.38
N GLY A 15 4.37 4.87 1.29
CA GLY A 15 3.69 5.09 0.01
C GLY A 15 4.37 6.13 -0.87
N ARG A 16 4.86 7.23 -0.30
CA ARG A 16 5.62 8.24 -1.04
C ARG A 16 6.96 7.74 -1.56
N HIS A 17 7.60 6.82 -0.84
CA HIS A 17 8.85 6.20 -1.30
C HIS A 17 8.58 5.21 -2.44
N VAL A 18 7.55 4.37 -2.29
CA VAL A 18 7.10 3.43 -3.33
C VAL A 18 6.70 4.18 -4.60
N ALA A 19 6.04 5.34 -4.48
CA ALA A 19 5.67 6.18 -5.62
C ALA A 19 6.90 6.64 -6.42
N ARG A 20 7.93 7.16 -5.74
CA ARG A 20 9.19 7.57 -6.38
C ARG A 20 9.90 6.39 -7.05
N MET A 21 10.00 5.25 -6.35
CA MET A 21 10.59 4.03 -6.89
C MET A 21 9.83 3.55 -8.14
N GLY A 22 8.49 3.59 -8.14
CA GLY A 22 7.66 3.23 -9.28
C GLY A 22 7.93 4.10 -10.50
N LEU A 23 8.05 5.41 -10.31
CA LEU A 23 8.41 6.36 -11.38
C LEU A 23 9.81 6.08 -11.94
N GLU A 24 10.80 5.84 -11.06
CA GLU A 24 12.17 5.48 -11.48
C GLU A 24 12.22 4.18 -12.28
N GLN A 25 11.30 3.25 -12.02
CA GLN A 25 11.14 2.00 -12.76
C GLN A 25 10.29 2.13 -14.03
N GLY A 26 9.79 3.33 -14.34
CA GLY A 26 8.99 3.58 -15.55
C GLY A 26 7.54 3.08 -15.47
N TYR A 27 6.97 2.99 -14.26
CA TYR A 27 5.55 2.73 -14.09
C TYR A 27 4.74 4.02 -14.20
N ARG A 28 3.53 3.89 -14.75
CA ARG A 28 2.46 4.88 -14.57
C ARG A 28 1.93 4.74 -13.15
N VAL A 29 2.14 5.75 -12.31
CA VAL A 29 1.80 5.67 -10.88
C VAL A 29 0.47 6.35 -10.57
N PHE A 30 -0.43 5.56 -9.98
CA PHE A 30 -1.62 6.02 -9.30
C PHE A 30 -1.47 5.81 -7.80
N GLY A 31 -2.13 6.64 -7.00
CA GLY A 31 -2.27 6.30 -5.60
C GLY A 31 -3.46 6.91 -4.91
N THR A 32 -3.95 6.19 -3.90
CA THR A 32 -5.11 6.61 -3.12
C THR A 32 -4.69 7.35 -1.85
N VAL A 33 -5.48 8.35 -1.50
CA VAL A 33 -5.32 9.14 -0.26
C VAL A 33 -6.69 9.34 0.39
N LEU A 34 -6.79 9.04 1.69
CA LEU A 34 -8.03 9.21 2.45
C LEU A 34 -8.27 10.68 2.80
N ASN A 35 -7.25 11.34 3.37
CA ASN A 35 -7.35 12.68 3.94
C ASN A 35 -6.54 13.71 3.14
N SER A 36 -5.60 14.40 3.80
CA SER A 36 -4.77 15.41 3.18
C SER A 36 -3.75 14.79 2.23
N VAL A 37 -3.44 15.52 1.16
CA VAL A 37 -2.38 15.14 0.22
C VAL A 37 -1.09 15.82 0.65
N PRO A 38 -0.02 15.06 0.93
CA PRO A 38 1.31 15.61 1.17
C PRO A 38 1.77 16.55 0.04
N LYS A 39 2.46 17.65 0.39
CA LYS A 39 2.92 18.66 -0.57
C LYS A 39 3.82 18.09 -1.67
N ASP A 40 4.61 17.06 -1.36
CA ASP A 40 5.48 16.43 -2.35
C ASP A 40 4.68 15.64 -3.40
N LEU A 41 3.60 14.97 -3.01
CA LEU A 41 2.70 14.31 -3.96
C LEU A 41 1.94 15.34 -4.83
N ILE A 42 1.50 16.45 -4.25
CA ILE A 42 0.87 17.54 -5.03
C ILE A 42 1.81 18.01 -6.13
N ARG A 43 3.08 18.29 -5.81
CA ARG A 43 4.08 18.72 -6.79
C ARG A 43 4.31 17.69 -7.91
N LEU A 44 4.36 16.40 -7.58
CA LEU A 44 4.49 15.34 -8.57
C LEU A 44 3.25 15.25 -9.46
N SER A 45 2.06 15.43 -8.88
CA SER A 45 0.80 15.43 -9.61
C SER A 45 0.65 16.65 -10.54
N GLU A 46 1.05 17.84 -10.10
CA GLU A 46 1.04 19.07 -10.91
C GLU A 46 1.98 18.98 -12.11
N LYS A 47 3.06 18.20 -11.99
CA LYS A 47 3.97 17.88 -13.11
C LYS A 47 3.45 16.78 -14.04
N GLY A 48 2.33 16.15 -13.69
CA GLY A 48 1.76 15.02 -14.43
C GLY A 48 2.51 13.70 -14.26
N GLU A 49 3.41 13.60 -13.27
CA GLU A 49 4.19 12.38 -13.02
C GLU A 49 3.32 11.29 -12.34
N ILE A 50 2.40 11.70 -11.46
CA ILE A 50 1.50 10.78 -10.75
C ILE A 50 0.04 11.23 -10.85
N SER A 51 -0.87 10.27 -10.67
CA SER A 51 -2.31 10.52 -10.52
C SER A 51 -2.77 10.20 -9.10
N ILE A 52 -3.45 11.16 -8.46
CA ILE A 52 -3.92 11.03 -7.07
C ILE A 52 -5.43 10.83 -7.08
N ILE A 53 -5.89 9.76 -6.44
CA ILE A 53 -7.31 9.44 -6.29
C ILE A 53 -7.68 9.62 -4.81
N ARG A 54 -8.68 10.46 -4.53
CA ARG A 54 -9.27 10.55 -3.19
C ARG A 54 -10.28 9.43 -3.06
N ALA A 55 -10.02 8.48 -2.18
CA ALA A 55 -10.90 7.33 -1.98
C ALA A 55 -10.79 6.81 -0.56
N ASP A 56 -11.95 6.55 0.04
CA ASP A 56 -12.07 5.70 1.22
C ASP A 56 -12.26 4.24 0.76
N LEU A 57 -11.22 3.43 0.94
CA LEU A 57 -11.22 2.04 0.49
C LEU A 57 -12.08 1.10 1.36
N SER A 58 -12.63 1.59 2.48
CA SER A 58 -13.69 0.87 3.19
C SER A 58 -15.01 0.90 2.42
N GLN A 59 -15.18 1.85 1.50
CA GLN A 59 -16.34 1.98 0.63
C GLN A 59 -16.08 1.28 -0.70
N GLU A 60 -16.91 0.31 -1.03
CA GLU A 60 -16.76 -0.53 -2.24
C GLU A 60 -16.83 0.30 -3.52
N GLU A 61 -17.79 1.23 -3.63
CA GLU A 61 -17.96 2.10 -4.80
C GLU A 61 -16.71 2.94 -5.09
N GLN A 62 -16.14 3.57 -4.05
CA GLN A 62 -14.91 4.36 -4.21
C GLN A 62 -13.69 3.49 -4.55
N THR A 63 -13.68 2.24 -4.06
CA THR A 63 -12.64 1.26 -4.39
C THR A 63 -12.74 0.83 -5.85
N MET A 64 -13.96 0.56 -6.32
CA MET A 64 -14.27 0.24 -7.71
C MET A 64 -13.83 1.37 -8.64
N ASP A 65 -14.21 2.61 -8.33
CA ASP A 65 -13.82 3.79 -9.11
C ASP A 65 -12.30 3.96 -9.19
N ALA A 66 -11.59 3.74 -8.07
CA ALA A 66 -10.14 3.84 -8.03
C ALA A 66 -9.46 2.79 -8.92
N ILE A 67 -9.91 1.53 -8.86
CA ILE A 67 -9.38 0.43 -9.67
C ILE A 67 -9.73 0.62 -11.15
N PHE A 68 -10.97 1.00 -11.45
CA PHE A 68 -11.44 1.23 -12.82
C PHE A 68 -10.70 2.40 -13.49
N THR A 69 -10.45 3.47 -12.72
CA THR A 69 -9.69 4.64 -13.21
C THR A 69 -8.23 4.30 -13.47
N ALA A 70 -7.58 3.57 -12.55
CA ALA A 70 -6.16 3.26 -12.66
C ALA A 70 -5.88 2.13 -13.65
N LYS A 71 -6.76 1.13 -13.73
CA LYS A 71 -6.55 -0.16 -14.40
C LYS A 71 -5.18 -0.76 -14.08
N PRO A 72 -4.90 -1.07 -12.80
CA PRO A 72 -3.56 -1.41 -12.36
C PRO A 72 -3.11 -2.82 -12.78
N ASP A 73 -1.85 -2.94 -13.20
CA ASP A 73 -1.16 -4.24 -13.32
C ASP A 73 -0.65 -4.70 -11.94
N VAL A 74 -0.31 -3.74 -11.08
CA VAL A 74 0.21 -3.98 -9.72
C VAL A 74 -0.54 -3.12 -8.72
N ILE A 75 -1.06 -3.73 -7.67
CA ILE A 75 -1.58 -3.03 -6.49
C ILE A 75 -0.63 -3.26 -5.31
N VAL A 76 -0.14 -2.18 -4.71
CA VAL A 76 0.58 -2.22 -3.43
C VAL A 76 -0.33 -1.64 -2.36
N ASN A 77 -0.88 -2.51 -1.51
CA ASN A 77 -1.83 -2.10 -0.50
C ASN A 77 -1.13 -1.58 0.77
N LEU A 78 -0.98 -0.27 0.92
CA LEU A 78 -0.45 0.35 2.16
C LEU A 78 -1.54 1.08 2.96
N ALA A 79 -2.78 1.07 2.48
CA ALA A 79 -3.92 1.58 3.21
C ALA A 79 -4.23 0.65 4.38
N GLY A 80 -4.16 1.23 5.57
CA GLY A 80 -4.54 0.57 6.80
C GLY A 80 -4.29 1.49 7.98
N ARG A 81 -5.05 1.28 9.04
CA ARG A 81 -4.82 1.96 10.32
C ARG A 81 -4.00 1.04 11.21
N THR A 82 -3.00 1.59 11.88
CA THR A 82 -2.27 0.88 12.92
C THR A 82 -2.96 1.11 14.26
N GLU A 83 -3.17 0.06 15.03
CA GLU A 83 -3.58 0.19 16.42
C GLU A 83 -2.41 0.74 17.25
N ASN A 84 -2.68 1.77 18.05
CA ASN A 84 -1.73 2.24 19.05
C ASN A 84 -1.80 1.29 20.26
N SER A 85 -0.72 1.20 21.03
CA SER A 85 -0.39 0.16 22.02
C SER A 85 -1.37 -0.09 23.20
N TYR A 86 -2.60 0.43 23.18
CA TYR A 86 -3.50 0.49 24.35
C TYR A 86 -4.84 -0.24 24.22
N GLY A 87 -5.04 -1.08 23.20
CA GLY A 87 -6.19 -1.97 23.17
C GLY A 87 -6.40 -2.59 21.80
N PHE A 88 -6.80 -3.86 21.80
CA PHE A 88 -7.28 -4.55 20.62
C PHE A 88 -8.63 -3.97 20.23
N ASP A 89 -8.64 -3.09 19.23
CA ASP A 89 -9.87 -2.50 18.71
C ASP A 89 -10.32 -3.30 17.49
N GLY A 90 -11.28 -4.20 17.70
CA GLY A 90 -11.85 -5.01 16.62
C GLY A 90 -12.30 -4.19 15.41
N THR A 91 -12.65 -2.90 15.59
CA THR A 91 -13.04 -2.02 14.50
C THR A 91 -11.90 -1.72 13.54
N VAL A 92 -10.67 -1.50 14.03
CA VAL A 92 -9.50 -1.23 13.18
C VAL A 92 -9.13 -2.45 12.36
N ARG A 93 -9.20 -3.64 12.98
CA ARG A 93 -9.01 -4.90 12.26
C ARG A 93 -10.07 -5.09 11.18
N ASP A 94 -11.34 -4.88 11.52
CA ASP A 94 -12.46 -5.10 10.60
C ASP A 94 -12.42 -4.09 9.43
N GLU A 95 -12.04 -2.83 9.68
CA GLU A 95 -11.77 -1.83 8.64
C GLU A 95 -10.64 -2.27 7.70
N ASN A 96 -9.49 -2.68 8.25
CA ASN A 96 -8.35 -3.14 7.46
C ASN A 96 -8.69 -4.38 6.61
N MET A 97 -9.46 -5.33 7.17
CA MET A 97 -9.95 -6.50 6.42
C MET A 97 -10.92 -6.10 5.32
N THR A 98 -11.82 -5.14 5.59
CA THR A 98 -12.78 -4.62 4.61
C THR A 98 -12.07 -3.98 3.42
N ILE A 99 -11.01 -3.20 3.67
CA ILE A 99 -10.19 -2.60 2.60
C ILE A 99 -9.59 -3.69 1.69
N VAL A 100 -9.00 -4.73 2.28
CA VAL A 100 -8.40 -5.83 1.49
C VAL A 100 -9.46 -6.57 0.68
N LYS A 101 -10.61 -6.88 1.31
CA LYS A 101 -11.75 -7.52 0.65
C LYS A 101 -12.21 -6.70 -0.55
N ASN A 102 -12.49 -5.41 -0.36
CA ASN A 102 -12.98 -4.53 -1.43
C ASN A 102 -12.00 -4.48 -2.60
N LEU A 103 -10.69 -4.37 -2.34
CA LEU A 103 -9.68 -4.35 -3.40
C LEU A 103 -9.69 -5.64 -4.23
N LEU A 104 -9.75 -6.80 -3.57
CA LEU A 104 -9.73 -8.10 -4.25
C LEU A 104 -11.04 -8.39 -4.99
N ASP A 105 -12.18 -8.06 -4.38
CA ASP A 105 -13.50 -8.26 -4.98
C ASP A 105 -13.68 -7.37 -6.20
N CYS A 106 -13.33 -6.08 -6.12
CA CYS A 106 -13.43 -5.17 -7.26
C CYS A 106 -12.51 -5.58 -8.42
N VAL A 107 -11.27 -6.01 -8.12
CA VAL A 107 -10.38 -6.54 -9.18
C VAL A 107 -10.97 -7.80 -9.81
N SER A 108 -11.50 -8.72 -9.00
CA SER A 108 -12.07 -9.96 -9.51
C SER A 108 -13.27 -9.68 -10.40
N PHE A 109 -14.20 -8.83 -9.94
CA PHE A 109 -15.37 -8.39 -10.69
C PHE A 109 -14.99 -7.75 -12.04
N LEU A 110 -14.06 -6.79 -12.03
CA LEU A 110 -13.65 -6.11 -13.27
C LEU A 110 -12.89 -7.02 -14.23
N ARG A 111 -12.24 -8.08 -13.75
CA ARG A 111 -11.63 -9.10 -14.62
C ARG A 111 -12.68 -10.01 -15.24
N GLU A 112 -13.68 -10.43 -14.47
CA GLU A 112 -14.79 -11.24 -14.97
C GLU A 112 -15.61 -10.50 -16.03
N ASP A 113 -15.81 -9.19 -15.84
CA ASP A 113 -16.49 -8.30 -16.80
C ASP A 113 -15.61 -7.93 -18.03
N GLY A 114 -14.35 -8.40 -18.09
CA GLY A 114 -13.42 -8.11 -19.18
C GLY A 114 -12.89 -6.67 -19.21
N MET A 115 -13.10 -5.90 -18.13
CA MET A 115 -12.65 -4.51 -18.02
C MET A 115 -11.17 -4.39 -17.61
N LEU A 116 -10.63 -5.43 -16.97
CA LEU A 116 -9.22 -5.62 -16.65
C LEU A 116 -8.70 -6.90 -17.30
N GLU A 117 -7.62 -6.79 -18.05
CA GLU A 117 -6.97 -7.92 -18.73
C GLU A 117 -5.51 -8.06 -18.29
N GLY A 118 -4.91 -9.22 -18.57
CA GLY A 118 -3.48 -9.44 -18.34
C GLY A 118 -3.10 -9.92 -16.93
N PHE A 119 -1.80 -9.89 -16.66
CA PHE A 119 -1.22 -10.38 -15.41
C PHE A 119 -1.35 -9.34 -14.31
N PHE A 120 -1.88 -9.76 -13.16
CA PHE A 120 -2.15 -8.89 -12.03
C PHE A 120 -1.33 -9.31 -10.81
N THR A 121 -0.69 -8.35 -10.15
CA THR A 121 0.07 -8.57 -8.92
C THR A 121 -0.54 -7.79 -7.77
N PHE A 122 -0.89 -8.48 -6.67
CA PHE A 122 -1.35 -7.85 -5.44
C PHE A 122 -0.31 -8.02 -4.34
N ILE A 123 0.17 -6.91 -3.78
CA ILE A 123 1.16 -6.87 -2.72
C ILE A 123 0.48 -6.37 -1.44
N GLN A 124 0.30 -7.28 -0.50
CA GLN A 124 -0.15 -6.98 0.87
C GLN A 124 1.05 -7.07 1.82
N PRO A 125 1.59 -5.95 2.33
CA PRO A 125 2.55 -6.01 3.41
C PRO A 125 1.85 -6.49 4.68
N GLY A 126 2.32 -7.61 5.20
CA GLY A 126 2.01 -8.06 6.55
C GLY A 126 2.91 -7.39 7.58
N THR A 127 2.66 -7.68 8.85
CA THR A 127 3.57 -7.29 9.94
C THR A 127 4.02 -8.54 10.67
N ILE A 128 5.26 -8.52 11.18
CA ILE A 128 5.79 -9.66 11.94
C ILE A 128 4.92 -10.04 13.15
N TRP A 129 4.18 -9.06 13.70
CA TRP A 129 3.24 -9.27 14.79
C TRP A 129 2.13 -10.28 14.49
N GLN A 130 1.78 -10.50 13.22
CA GLN A 130 0.78 -11.48 12.81
C GLN A 130 1.20 -12.93 13.09
N TYR A 131 2.49 -13.18 13.24
CA TYR A 131 3.03 -14.51 13.61
C TYR A 131 3.02 -14.76 15.12
N GLY A 132 2.51 -13.81 15.91
CA GLY A 132 2.45 -13.90 17.37
C GLY A 132 3.77 -13.56 18.05
N GLN A 133 3.80 -13.78 19.36
CA GLN A 133 5.01 -13.61 20.17
C GLN A 133 5.98 -14.73 19.77
N VAL A 134 7.04 -14.39 19.05
CA VAL A 134 8.17 -15.31 18.85
C VAL A 134 8.87 -15.38 20.20
N PHE A 135 8.43 -16.31 21.06
CA PHE A 135 9.19 -16.67 22.25
C PHE A 135 10.52 -17.21 21.74
N GLY A 136 11.59 -16.45 21.93
CA GLY A 136 12.92 -16.94 21.68
C GLY A 136 13.16 -18.15 22.58
N GLU A 137 13.21 -19.34 22.01
CA GLU A 137 14.33 -20.18 22.41
C GLU A 137 15.58 -19.41 22.01
N GLU A 138 16.39 -19.08 23.01
CA GLU A 138 17.57 -18.20 22.97
C GLU A 138 18.25 -18.15 21.60
N SER A 139 17.93 -17.11 20.81
CA SER A 139 18.89 -16.62 19.83
C SER A 139 19.81 -15.70 20.59
N ILE A 140 20.86 -16.29 21.17
CA ILE A 140 22.02 -15.54 21.65
C ILE A 140 22.58 -14.81 20.43
N VAL A 141 22.24 -13.53 20.27
CA VAL A 141 23.02 -12.63 19.44
C VAL A 141 24.26 -12.29 20.24
N THR A 142 25.33 -13.08 20.10
CA THR A 142 26.65 -12.64 20.55
C THR A 142 27.14 -11.53 19.63
N SER A 143 26.81 -10.27 19.97
CA SER A 143 27.53 -9.13 19.42
C SER A 143 28.90 -9.04 20.11
N LYS A 144 29.86 -9.82 19.62
CA LYS A 144 31.26 -9.38 19.65
C LYS A 144 31.59 -8.81 18.27
N GLN A 145 31.15 -7.59 18.05
CA GLN A 145 31.82 -6.70 17.10
C GLN A 145 32.32 -5.50 17.89
N ASP A 146 33.60 -5.54 18.23
CA ASP A 146 34.38 -4.40 18.68
C ASP A 146 34.30 -3.31 17.61
N VAL A 147 33.44 -2.32 17.81
CA VAL A 147 33.48 -1.08 17.04
C VAL A 147 34.64 -0.26 17.58
N ARG A 148 35.84 -0.46 17.02
CA ARG A 148 36.93 0.50 17.13
C ARG A 148 36.63 1.66 16.18
N PHE A 149 36.32 2.82 16.74
CA PHE A 149 36.44 4.07 16.00
C PHE A 149 37.93 4.33 15.78
N CYS A 150 38.36 4.30 14.52
CA CYS A 150 39.69 4.76 14.11
C CYS A 150 39.63 6.26 13.77
N SER A 151 40.61 6.96 14.34
CA SER A 151 41.04 8.38 14.22
C SER A 151 40.05 9.46 14.64
#